data_AF-A0A066RS73-F1
#
_entry.id   AF-A0A066RS73-F1
#
_cell.length_a   1.000
_cell.length_b   1.000
_cell.length_c   1.000
_cell.angle_alpha   90.00
_cell.angle_beta   90.00
_cell.angle_gamma   90.00
#
_symmetry.space_group_name_H-M   'P 1'
#
loop_
_entity.id
_entity.type
_entity.pdbx_description
1 polymer ?
#
loop_
_entity_poly.entity_id
_entity_poly.type
_entity_poly.pdbx_seq_one_letter_code
_entity_poly.pdbx_strand_id
1 'polypeptide(L)'
;MATSFFASVLALWLCWLSIQVIKARRRHQIGYGDGEGKAKDLQLACSAQSNAVNYIPIALILLFLLEESGGADWLIVIAGLVFTAGRVIHGRGILADSLKGRVLGMQLTLWPIIALAVLNLLFLMFG
;
A
#
# COMPACT_ATOMS: atom_id res chain seq x y z
N MET A 1 8.21 -16.14 -7.89
CA MET A 1 7.40 -16.68 -6.77
C MET A 1 7.31 -15.74 -5.55
N ALA A 2 8.26 -14.83 -5.32
CA ALA A 2 8.21 -13.94 -4.16
C ALA A 2 7.13 -12.87 -4.31
N THR A 3 6.90 -12.34 -5.52
CA THR A 3 5.89 -11.28 -5.73
C THR A 3 4.47 -11.76 -5.44
N SER A 4 4.13 -13.01 -5.77
CA SER A 4 2.79 -13.56 -5.51
C SER A 4 2.47 -13.67 -4.01
N PHE A 5 3.48 -13.92 -3.17
CA PHE A 5 3.34 -13.87 -1.72
C PHE A 5 2.96 -12.45 -1.25
N PHE A 6 3.72 -11.44 -1.65
CA PHE A 6 3.44 -10.05 -1.27
C PHE A 6 2.10 -9.56 -1.83
N ALA A 7 1.76 -9.93 -3.07
CA ALA A 7 0.47 -9.62 -3.67
C ALA A 7 -0.68 -10.18 -2.83
N SER A 8 -0.55 -11.44 -2.40
CA SER A 8 -1.56 -12.11 -1.56
C SER A 8 -1.72 -11.45 -0.20
N VAL A 9 -0.61 -11.13 0.48
CA VAL A 9 -0.62 -10.42 1.78
C VAL A 9 -1.23 -9.02 1.65
N LEU A 10 -0.84 -8.27 0.63
CA LEU A 10 -1.34 -6.91 0.39
C LEU A 10 -2.81 -6.89 -0.05
N ALA A 11 -3.27 -7.91 -0.77
CA ALA A 11 -4.68 -8.08 -1.07
C ALA A 11 -5.51 -8.28 0.21
N LEU A 12 -5.07 -9.16 1.12
CA LEU A 12 -5.72 -9.35 2.43
C LEU A 12 -5.71 -8.05 3.25
N TRP A 13 -4.61 -7.30 3.23
CA TRP A 13 -4.53 -5.99 3.87
C TRP A 13 -5.52 -4.98 3.27
N LEU A 14 -5.65 -4.94 1.94
CA LEU A 14 -6.61 -4.08 1.25
C LEU A 14 -8.07 -4.47 1.58
N CYS A 15 -8.37 -5.76 1.66
CA CYS A 15 -9.66 -6.25 2.12
C CYS A 15 -9.95 -5.81 3.56
N TRP A 16 -8.95 -5.88 4.46
CA TRP A 16 -9.09 -5.41 5.83
C TRP A 16 -9.41 -3.91 5.91
N LEU A 17 -8.71 -3.07 5.14
CA LEU A 17 -9.02 -1.62 5.04
C LEU A 17 -10.43 -1.38 4.49
N SER A 18 -10.85 -2.15 3.48
CA SER A 18 -12.21 -2.09 2.91
C SER A 18 -13.27 -2.41 3.97
N ILE A 19 -13.02 -3.39 4.83
CA ILE A 19 -13.91 -3.72 5.97
C ILE A 19 -14.00 -2.55 6.95
N GLN A 20 -12.92 -1.81 7.21
CA GLN A 20 -12.97 -0.62 8.07
C GLN A 20 -13.89 0.46 7.49
N VAL A 21 -13.82 0.70 6.17
CA VAL A 21 -14.74 1.63 5.48
C VAL A 21 -16.18 1.16 5.59
N ILE A 22 -16.46 -0.12 5.34
CA ILE A 22 -17.82 -0.69 5.46
C ILE A 22 -18.37 -0.53 6.87
N LYS A 23 -17.56 -0.80 7.91
CA LYS A 23 -17.95 -0.63 9.31
C LYS A 23 -18.28 0.83 9.63
N ALA A 24 -17.45 1.77 9.19
CA ALA A 24 -17.69 3.19 9.41
C ALA A 24 -18.95 3.68 8.68
N ARG A 25 -19.17 3.26 7.42
CA ARG A 25 -20.40 3.61 6.67
C ARG A 25 -21.67 3.11 7.36
N ARG A 26 -21.67 1.85 7.83
CA ARG A 26 -22.81 1.28 8.56
C ARG A 26 -23.06 1.99 9.88
N ARG A 27 -22.01 2.36 10.62
CA ARG A 27 -22.14 3.10 11.89
C ARG A 27 -22.84 4.45 11.69
N HIS A 28 -22.47 5.18 10.64
CA HIS A 28 -22.98 6.53 10.38
C HIS A 28 -24.17 6.58 9.43
N GLN A 29 -24.64 5.43 8.92
CA GLN A 29 -25.72 5.34 7.93
C GLN A 29 -25.44 6.15 6.65
N ILE A 30 -24.17 6.21 6.23
CA ILE A 30 -23.73 6.97 5.04
C ILE A 30 -23.54 6.01 3.85
N GLY A 31 -24.44 6.08 2.88
CA GLY A 31 -24.37 5.29 1.65
C GLY A 31 -23.24 5.72 0.70
N TYR A 32 -23.12 7.02 0.45
CA TYR A 32 -22.18 7.59 -0.53
C TYR A 32 -21.49 8.84 0.01
N GLY A 33 -20.33 9.17 -0.57
CA GLY A 33 -19.53 10.31 -0.10
C GLY A 33 -19.03 10.14 1.33
N ASP A 34 -18.84 11.26 2.02
CA ASP A 34 -18.34 11.34 3.39
C ASP A 34 -19.41 11.80 4.41
N GLY A 35 -20.68 11.89 3.99
CA GLY A 35 -21.80 12.31 4.83
C GLY A 35 -21.64 13.72 5.38
N GLU A 36 -21.35 14.69 4.50
CA GLU A 36 -21.12 16.10 4.85
C GLU A 36 -19.91 16.30 5.77
N GLY A 37 -18.97 15.35 5.74
CA GLY A 37 -17.73 15.39 6.50
C GLY A 37 -17.85 15.30 8.02
N LYS A 38 -19.02 14.93 8.55
CA LYS A 38 -19.25 14.80 10.00
C LYS A 38 -18.64 13.51 10.57
N ALA A 39 -18.42 12.49 9.74
CA ALA A 39 -17.90 11.19 10.13
C ALA A 39 -16.37 11.10 9.95
N LYS A 40 -15.60 11.61 10.92
CA LYS A 40 -14.13 11.64 10.87
C LYS A 40 -13.50 10.24 10.67
N ASP A 41 -13.99 9.22 11.36
CA ASP A 41 -13.50 7.83 11.21
C ASP A 41 -13.78 7.25 9.82
N LEU A 42 -14.91 7.62 9.19
CA LEU A 42 -15.19 7.27 7.79
C LEU A 42 -14.21 7.96 6.84
N GLN A 43 -13.92 9.25 7.05
CA GLN A 43 -12.94 9.97 6.24
C GLN A 43 -11.56 9.32 6.34
N LEU A 44 -11.08 9.04 7.56
CA LEU A 44 -9.79 8.37 7.79
C LEU A 44 -9.75 6.98 7.15
N ALA A 45 -10.80 6.17 7.30
CA ALA A 45 -10.86 4.85 6.68
C ALA A 45 -10.83 4.92 5.15
N CYS A 46 -11.61 5.84 4.55
CA CYS A 46 -11.61 6.07 3.11
C CYS A 46 -10.24 6.54 2.62
N SER A 47 -9.58 7.46 3.33
CA SER A 47 -8.22 7.92 2.99
C SER A 47 -7.19 6.79 3.07
N ALA A 48 -7.27 5.93 4.09
CA ALA A 48 -6.37 4.80 4.24
C ALA A 48 -6.53 3.78 3.09
N GLN A 49 -7.78 3.45 2.73
CA GLN A 49 -8.08 2.54 1.61
C GLN A 49 -7.67 3.16 0.26
N SER A 50 -8.05 4.41 -0.01
CA SER A 50 -7.71 5.11 -1.25
C SER A 50 -6.21 5.17 -1.47
N ASN A 51 -5.44 5.51 -0.42
CA ASN A 51 -3.99 5.48 -0.50
C ASN A 51 -3.45 4.07 -0.80
N ALA A 52 -4.01 3.02 -0.19
CA ALA A 52 -3.60 1.64 -0.48
C ALA A 52 -3.84 1.26 -1.95
N VAL A 53 -5.01 1.59 -2.51
CA VAL A 53 -5.34 1.33 -3.92
C VAL A 53 -4.42 2.10 -4.88
N ASN A 54 -3.93 3.29 -4.51
CA ASN A 54 -3.06 4.08 -5.39
C ASN A 54 -1.61 3.57 -5.44
N TYR A 55 -1.09 2.98 -4.36
CA TYR A 55 0.33 2.60 -4.28
C TYR A 55 0.59 1.09 -4.40
N ILE A 56 -0.32 0.24 -3.91
CA ILE A 56 -0.11 -1.23 -3.95
C ILE A 56 0.01 -1.75 -5.40
N PRO A 57 -0.87 -1.40 -6.36
CA PRO A 57 -0.81 -1.96 -7.71
C PRO A 57 0.51 -1.65 -8.41
N ILE A 58 0.95 -0.39 -8.39
CA ILE A 58 2.19 -0.01 -9.07
C ILE A 58 3.42 -0.69 -8.45
N ALA A 59 3.46 -0.82 -7.12
CA ALA A 59 4.57 -1.52 -6.45
C ALA A 59 4.61 -3.01 -6.80
N LEU A 60 3.45 -3.68 -6.85
CA LEU A 60 3.36 -5.10 -7.23
C LEU A 60 3.75 -5.31 -8.69
N ILE A 61 3.34 -4.41 -9.59
CA ILE A 61 3.76 -4.45 -11.00
C ILE A 61 5.29 -4.32 -11.10
N LEU A 62 5.89 -3.35 -10.41
CA LEU A 62 7.34 -3.16 -10.44
C LEU A 62 8.12 -4.32 -9.82
N LEU A 63 7.61 -4.93 -8.75
CA LEU A 63 8.17 -6.15 -8.16
C LEU A 63 8.13 -7.31 -9.17
N PHE A 64 6.98 -7.53 -9.79
CA PHE A 64 6.78 -8.60 -10.76
C PHE A 64 7.69 -8.43 -11.97
N LEU A 65 7.76 -7.22 -12.53
CA LEU A 65 8.62 -6.93 -13.68
C LEU A 65 10.11 -7.19 -13.35
N LEU A 66 10.55 -6.81 -12.16
CA LEU A 66 11.93 -7.04 -11.75
C LEU A 66 12.22 -8.54 -11.53
N GLU A 67 11.25 -9.27 -10.96
CA GLU A 67 11.32 -10.73 -10.79
C GLU A 67 11.42 -11.46 -12.13
N GLU A 68 10.56 -11.11 -13.10
CA GLU A 68 10.58 -11.70 -14.44
C GLU A 68 11.83 -11.30 -15.25
N SER A 69 12.40 -10.13 -14.99
CA SER A 69 13.64 -9.68 -15.64
C SER A 69 14.91 -10.33 -15.07
N GLY A 70 14.77 -11.30 -14.15
CA GLY A 70 15.91 -11.99 -13.53
C GLY A 70 16.60 -11.19 -12.41
N GLY A 71 15.91 -10.23 -11.80
CA GLY A 71 16.40 -9.51 -10.64
C GLY A 71 16.70 -10.45 -9.46
N ALA A 72 17.68 -10.10 -8.64
CA ALA A 72 18.10 -10.95 -7.53
C ALA A 72 16.97 -11.18 -6.50
N ASP A 73 16.70 -12.43 -6.15
CA ASP A 73 15.61 -12.83 -5.24
C ASP A 73 15.60 -12.07 -3.91
N TRP A 74 16.78 -11.87 -3.30
CA TRP A 74 16.91 -11.18 -2.02
C TRP A 74 16.45 -9.72 -2.11
N LEU A 75 16.65 -9.07 -3.25
CA LEU A 75 16.24 -7.68 -3.47
C LEU A 75 14.73 -7.59 -3.53
N ILE A 76 14.08 -8.51 -4.26
CA ILE A 76 12.62 -8.60 -4.37
C ILE A 76 12.00 -8.81 -2.99
N VAL A 77 12.58 -9.71 -2.18
CA VAL A 77 12.11 -9.99 -0.81
C VAL A 77 12.26 -8.76 0.09
N ILE A 78 13.42 -8.08 0.08
CA ILE A 78 13.62 -6.88 0.91
C ILE A 78 12.66 -5.76 0.48
N ALA A 79 12.55 -5.47 -0.82
CA ALA A 79 11.66 -4.44 -1.32
C ALA A 79 10.20 -4.73 -0.97
N GLY A 80 9.76 -5.98 -1.15
CA GLY A 80 8.42 -6.43 -0.79
C GLY A 80 8.13 -6.33 0.72
N LEU A 81 9.08 -6.70 1.58
CA LEU A 81 8.94 -6.58 3.04
C LEU A 81 8.85 -5.12 3.48
N VAL A 82 9.78 -4.27 3.03
CA VAL A 82 9.82 -2.85 3.38
C VAL A 82 8.54 -2.15 2.91
N PHE A 83 8.12 -2.41 1.67
CA PHE A 83 6.89 -1.86 1.12
C PHE A 83 5.66 -2.31 1.92
N THR A 84 5.55 -3.62 2.21
CA THR A 84 4.42 -4.18 2.97
C THR A 84 4.35 -3.61 4.38
N ALA A 85 5.48 -3.49 5.07
CA ALA A 85 5.56 -2.84 6.39
C ALA A 85 5.12 -1.37 6.30
N GLY A 86 5.56 -0.64 5.27
CA GLY A 86 5.12 0.73 5.00
C GLY A 86 3.60 0.84 4.84
N ARG A 87 2.97 -0.09 4.09
CA ARG A 87 1.51 -0.13 3.92
C ARG A 87 0.75 -0.35 5.23
N VAL A 88 1.24 -1.24 6.08
CA VAL A 88 0.63 -1.53 7.38
C VAL A 88 0.79 -0.32 8.32
N ILE A 89 2.01 0.22 8.43
CA ILE A 89 2.31 1.38 9.29
C ILE A 89 1.49 2.61 8.85
N HIS A 90 1.45 2.89 7.54
CA HIS A 90 0.73 4.04 7.00
C HIS A 90 -0.78 3.91 7.21
N GLY A 91 -1.36 2.75 6.84
CA GLY A 91 -2.80 2.52 6.98
C GLY A 91 -3.26 2.58 8.43
N ARG A 92 -2.53 1.94 9.36
CA ARG A 92 -2.81 2.06 10.81
C ARG A 92 -2.56 3.48 11.32
N GLY A 93 -1.54 4.16 10.82
CA GLY A 93 -1.24 5.56 11.14
C GLY A 93 -2.38 6.51 10.77
N ILE A 94 -2.99 6.34 9.58
CA ILE A 94 -4.18 7.11 9.19
C ILE A 94 -5.35 6.80 10.12
N LEU A 95 -5.65 5.51 10.35
CA LEU A 95 -6.80 5.11 11.19
C LEU A 95 -6.66 5.57 12.64
N ALA A 96 -5.44 5.69 13.15
CA ALA A 96 -5.14 6.22 14.48
C ALA A 96 -4.96 7.75 14.52
N ASP A 97 -5.18 8.44 13.40
CA ASP A 97 -4.92 9.88 13.22
C ASP A 97 -3.49 10.30 13.64
N SER A 98 -2.52 9.40 13.45
CA SER A 98 -1.13 9.57 13.86
C SER A 98 -0.27 10.09 12.72
N LEU A 99 0.19 11.34 12.85
CA LEU A 99 1.07 11.97 11.85
C LEU A 99 2.39 11.20 11.67
N LYS A 100 2.99 10.72 12.77
CA LYS A 100 4.25 9.96 12.73
C LYS A 100 4.10 8.66 11.92
N GLY A 101 3.03 7.91 12.17
CA GLY A 101 2.74 6.68 11.43
C GLY A 101 2.45 6.95 9.95
N ARG A 102 1.76 8.05 9.64
CA ARG A 102 1.51 8.49 8.26
C ARG A 102 2.81 8.79 7.52
N VAL A 103 3.68 9.62 8.09
CA VAL A 103 4.94 10.03 7.44
C VAL A 103 5.88 8.85 7.26
N LEU A 104 6.16 8.10 8.32
CA LEU A 104 7.07 6.96 8.26
C LEU A 104 6.56 5.89 7.29
N GLY A 105 5.27 5.55 7.36
CA GLY A 105 4.69 4.57 6.45
C GLY A 105 4.72 5.01 4.98
N MET A 106 4.57 6.32 4.72
CA MET A 106 4.66 6.86 3.36
C MET A 106 6.10 6.80 2.82
N GLN A 107 7.10 7.12 3.64
CA GLN A 107 8.51 6.98 3.26
C GLN A 107 8.85 5.54 2.90
N LEU A 108 8.42 4.58 3.73
CA LEU A 108 8.58 3.14 3.49
C LEU A 108 7.76 2.63 2.30
N THR A 109 6.83 3.42 1.77
CA THR A 109 6.08 3.10 0.54
C THR A 109 6.77 3.69 -0.69
N LEU A 110 7.18 4.96 -0.64
CA LEU A 110 7.76 5.66 -1.79
C LEU A 110 9.18 5.18 -2.14
N TRP A 111 10.03 4.98 -1.13
CA TRP A 111 11.42 4.59 -1.39
C TRP A 111 11.54 3.24 -2.12
N PRO A 112 10.80 2.18 -1.74
CA PRO A 112 10.79 0.95 -2.52
C PRO A 112 10.26 1.14 -3.94
N ILE A 113 9.19 1.93 -4.14
CA ILE A 113 8.66 2.19 -5.49
C ILE A 113 9.72 2.86 -6.36
N ILE A 114 10.39 3.90 -5.85
CA ILE A 114 11.43 4.62 -6.59
C ILE A 114 12.60 3.68 -6.89
N ALA A 115 13.06 2.92 -5.90
CA ALA A 115 14.16 1.98 -6.08
C ALA A 115 13.83 0.91 -7.13
N LEU A 116 12.65 0.30 -7.04
CA LEU A 116 12.20 -0.70 -8.01
C LEU A 116 12.06 -0.11 -9.41
N ALA A 117 11.53 1.11 -9.56
CA ALA A 117 11.43 1.78 -10.85
C ALA A 117 12.81 2.02 -11.47
N VAL A 118 13.76 2.54 -10.69
CA VAL A 118 15.15 2.76 -11.14
C VAL A 118 15.81 1.42 -11.52
N LEU A 119 15.65 0.38 -10.70
CA LEU A 119 16.24 -0.93 -10.98
C LEU A 119 15.67 -1.57 -12.25
N ASN A 120 14.36 -1.49 -12.47
CA ASN A 120 13.73 -1.95 -13.70
C ASN A 120 14.29 -1.20 -14.93
N LEU A 121 14.49 0.11 -14.84
CA LEU A 121 15.10 0.88 -15.93
C LEU A 121 16.55 0.48 -16.18
N LEU A 122 17.34 0.27 -15.13
CA LEU A 122 18.73 -0.17 -15.26
C LEU A 122 18.83 -1.57 -15.88
N PHE A 123 17.97 -2.50 -15.45
CA PHE A 123 17.88 -3.84 -16.06
C PHE A 123 17.48 -3.76 -17.53
N LEU A 124 16.53 -2.91 -17.89
CA LEU A 124 16.14 -2.75 -19.30
C LEU A 124 17.26 -2.16 -20.18
N MET A 125 18.10 -1.29 -19.62
CA MET A 125 19.16 -0.61 -20.37
C MET A 125 20.46 -1.40 -20.45
N PHE A 126 20.77 -2.23 -19.45
CA PHE A 126 22.09 -2.86 -19.28
C PHE A 126 22.05 -4.37 -19.01
N GLY A 127 20.85 -4.94 -18.82
CA GLY A 127 20.63 -6.36 -18.57
C GLY A 127 20.39 -7.19 -19.82
#